data_AF-A0AAV2RCK8-F1
#
_entry.id   AF-A0AAV2RCK8-F1
#
_cell.length_a   1.000
_cell.length_b   1.000
_cell.length_c   1.000
_cell.angle_alpha   90.00
_cell.angle_beta   90.00
_cell.angle_gamma   90.00
#
_symmetry.space_group_name_H-M   'P 1'
#
loop_
_entity.id
_entity.type
_entity.pdbx_description
1 polymer ?
#
loop_
_entity_poly.entity_id
_entity_poly.type
_entity_poly.pdbx_seq_one_letter_code
_entity_poly.pdbx_strand_id
1 'polypeptide(L)'
;PKYSMLTLALHEANPGHHFQISNGLQCGNISPFRIFQDSNRNYGTPPSRFPINSAYKEGWGLYSESLGDDMGLYDDPYDRFGHLSEEIFRACRLVVDTGIHALAWTRQQSVDYLFNNSASSRKHCENEVIRYITMPGQAVAYKVGELKIQELRKRATERLGKNFNIKEFHSIVLKSVGPLSILEEQVDAWIR
;
A
#
# COMPACT_ATOMS: atom_id res chain seq x y z
N PRO A 1 17.43 1.23 -9.68
CA PRO A 1 17.88 2.16 -10.76
C PRO A 1 17.54 3.59 -10.33
N LYS A 2 18.14 4.65 -10.91
CA LYS A 2 17.84 6.03 -10.45
C LYS A 2 16.38 6.43 -10.66
N TYR A 3 15.79 6.02 -11.78
CA TYR A 3 14.43 6.37 -12.17
C TYR A 3 13.34 5.90 -11.18
N SER A 4 13.61 4.89 -10.34
CA SER A 4 12.66 4.38 -9.35
C SER A 4 12.81 5.05 -7.97
N MET A 5 13.79 5.94 -7.79
CA MET A 5 14.11 6.50 -6.48
C MET A 5 13.06 7.48 -5.99
N LEU A 6 12.44 8.26 -6.89
CA LEU A 6 11.43 9.23 -6.51
C LEU A 6 10.16 8.55 -5.96
N THR A 7 9.61 7.58 -6.70
CA THR A 7 8.44 6.81 -6.24
C THR A 7 8.75 6.07 -4.93
N LEU A 8 9.96 5.49 -4.81
CA LEU A 8 10.41 4.87 -3.56
C LEU A 8 10.48 5.88 -2.39
N ALA A 9 10.96 7.09 -2.64
CA ALA A 9 11.01 8.14 -1.61
C ALA A 9 9.60 8.57 -1.17
N LEU A 10 8.64 8.67 -2.10
CA LEU A 10 7.24 8.95 -1.76
C LEU A 10 6.62 7.82 -0.95
N HIS A 11 6.97 6.56 -1.25
CA HIS A 11 6.49 5.37 -0.52
C HIS A 11 7.04 5.28 0.90
N GLU A 12 8.35 5.42 1.07
CA GLU A 12 9.03 5.13 2.33
C GLU A 12 9.11 6.36 3.25
N ALA A 13 9.26 7.55 2.68
CA ALA A 13 9.49 8.78 3.43
C ALA A 13 8.21 9.64 3.50
N ASN A 14 8.20 10.76 2.79
CA ASN A 14 7.09 11.71 2.81
C ASN A 14 6.47 11.78 1.40
N PRO A 15 5.15 11.62 1.26
CA PRO A 15 4.14 11.51 2.31
C PRO A 15 3.84 10.08 2.80
N GLY A 16 4.62 9.07 2.41
CA GLY A 16 4.40 7.66 2.72
C GLY A 16 4.68 7.23 4.17
N HIS A 17 5.40 6.13 4.35
CA HIS A 17 5.51 5.44 5.64
C HIS A 17 6.04 6.30 6.78
N HIS A 18 7.14 7.05 6.55
CA HIS A 18 7.68 7.94 7.59
C HIS A 18 6.62 8.93 8.06
N PHE A 19 5.97 9.64 7.14
CA PHE A 19 4.92 10.60 7.49
C PHE A 19 3.74 9.95 8.21
N GLN A 20 3.28 8.79 7.72
CA GLN A 20 2.18 8.03 8.31
C GLN A 20 2.47 7.64 9.76
N ILE A 21 3.66 7.10 10.01
CA ILE A 21 4.08 6.63 11.33
C ILE A 21 4.28 7.81 12.28
N SER A 22 4.98 8.87 11.83
CA SER A 22 5.17 10.08 12.61
C SER A 22 3.84 10.73 13.00
N ASN A 23 2.87 10.79 12.08
CA ASN A 23 1.55 11.33 12.37
C ASN A 23 0.81 10.50 13.42
N GLY A 24 0.85 9.17 13.31
CA GLY A 24 0.24 8.27 14.29
C GLY A 24 0.83 8.43 15.70
N LEU A 25 2.14 8.63 15.82
CA LEU A 25 2.82 8.87 17.09
C LEU A 25 2.43 10.22 17.71
N GLN A 26 2.16 11.24 16.90
CA GLN A 26 1.83 12.60 17.37
C GLN A 26 0.35 12.81 17.70
N CYS A 27 -0.57 12.02 17.12
CA CYS A 27 -2.01 12.26 17.26
C CYS A 27 -2.59 12.05 18.68
N GLY A 28 -1.82 11.48 19.62
CA GLY A 28 -2.14 11.41 21.07
C GLY A 28 -3.34 10.54 21.49
N ASN A 29 -4.36 10.42 20.64
CA ASN A 29 -5.64 9.75 20.91
C ASN A 29 -5.77 8.38 20.23
N ILE A 30 -4.69 7.83 19.66
CA ILE A 30 -4.70 6.50 19.08
C ILE A 30 -4.11 5.53 20.11
N SER A 31 -4.85 4.45 20.41
CA SER A 31 -4.39 3.48 21.39
C SER A 31 -3.03 2.86 20.99
N PRO A 32 -2.08 2.69 21.94
CA PRO A 32 -0.73 2.22 21.64
C PRO A 32 -0.65 0.93 20.81
N PHE A 33 -1.58 -0.02 21.00
CA PHE A 33 -1.58 -1.28 20.23
C PHE A 33 -1.87 -1.10 18.72
N ARG A 34 -2.48 0.03 18.33
CA ARG A 34 -2.71 0.37 16.91
C ARG A 34 -1.49 1.03 16.28
N ILE A 35 -0.69 1.77 17.08
CA ILE A 35 0.53 2.44 16.61
C ILE A 35 1.71 1.46 16.60
N PHE A 36 1.99 0.84 17.75
CA PHE A 36 3.12 -0.07 17.95
C PHE A 36 2.77 -1.48 17.52
N GLN A 37 2.55 -1.65 16.22
CA GLN A 37 2.19 -2.96 15.67
C GLN A 37 3.38 -3.93 15.66
N ASP A 38 4.64 -3.48 15.70
CA ASP A 38 5.84 -4.32 15.45
C ASP A 38 6.66 -4.66 16.71
N SER A 39 6.47 -3.95 17.83
CA SER A 39 7.43 -3.93 18.95
C SER A 39 7.53 -5.23 19.77
N ASN A 40 6.71 -6.25 19.50
CA ASN A 40 6.73 -7.55 20.19
C ASN A 40 6.40 -8.75 19.27
N ARG A 41 6.64 -8.63 17.95
CA ARG A 41 6.27 -9.70 17.01
C ARG A 41 7.38 -10.72 16.84
N ASN A 42 7.05 -11.95 17.19
CA ASN A 42 7.71 -13.12 16.65
C ASN A 42 6.78 -13.74 15.61
N TYR A 43 7.09 -13.54 14.32
CA TYR A 43 6.34 -14.11 13.19
C TYR A 43 6.25 -15.65 13.26
N GLY A 44 7.11 -16.30 14.05
CA GLY A 44 7.14 -17.76 14.24
C GLY A 44 6.31 -18.30 15.41
N THR A 45 5.63 -17.48 16.21
CA THR A 45 4.87 -17.97 17.39
C THR A 45 3.38 -17.63 17.33
N PRO A 46 2.49 -18.63 17.18
CA PRO A 46 1.06 -18.48 17.42
C PRO A 46 0.75 -18.21 18.91
N PRO A 47 -0.29 -17.42 19.22
CA PRO A 47 -1.04 -16.59 18.29
C PRO A 47 -0.24 -15.33 17.94
N SER A 48 -0.17 -14.96 16.66
CA SER A 48 0.31 -13.64 16.27
C SER A 48 -0.54 -12.59 16.96
N ARG A 49 0.03 -11.92 17.96
CA ARG A 49 -0.69 -10.91 18.74
C ARG A 49 -0.81 -9.67 17.83
N PHE A 50 -2.05 -9.41 17.41
CA PHE A 50 -2.49 -8.35 16.50
C PHE A 50 -2.09 -8.56 15.02
N PRO A 51 -3.00 -8.41 14.03
CA PRO A 51 -2.62 -8.42 12.62
C PRO A 51 -1.80 -7.17 12.29
N ILE A 52 -0.79 -7.27 11.40
CA ILE A 52 -0.26 -6.05 10.76
C ILE A 52 -1.40 -5.63 9.85
N ASN A 53 -1.85 -4.39 9.96
CA ASN A 53 -2.85 -3.86 9.03
C ASN A 53 -2.16 -3.54 7.70
N SER A 54 -1.60 -4.57 7.05
CA SER A 54 -0.74 -4.43 5.86
C SER A 54 -1.48 -3.68 4.77
N ALA A 55 -2.78 -3.96 4.58
CA ALA A 55 -3.55 -3.27 3.57
C ALA A 55 -3.68 -1.75 3.86
N TYR A 56 -3.85 -1.36 5.12
CA TYR A 56 -3.87 0.06 5.48
C TYR A 56 -2.48 0.72 5.33
N LYS A 57 -1.43 0.06 5.82
CA LYS A 57 -0.05 0.60 5.79
C LYS A 57 0.49 0.69 4.38
N GLU A 58 0.54 -0.44 3.69
CA GLU A 58 1.07 -0.56 2.33
C GLU A 58 0.17 0.14 1.32
N GLY A 59 -1.15 0.12 1.55
CA GLY A 59 -2.09 0.89 0.76
C GLY A 59 -1.84 2.40 0.83
N TRP A 60 -1.52 2.94 2.02
CA TRP A 60 -1.10 4.33 2.15
C TRP A 60 0.22 4.61 1.43
N GLY A 61 1.19 3.69 1.53
CA GLY A 61 2.47 3.81 0.82
C GLY A 61 2.26 3.93 -0.69
N LEU A 62 1.52 2.99 -1.29
CA LEU A 62 1.19 3.05 -2.73
C LEU A 62 0.34 4.27 -3.10
N TYR A 63 -0.65 4.61 -2.28
CA TYR A 63 -1.47 5.81 -2.51
C TYR A 63 -0.60 7.07 -2.50
N SER A 64 0.39 7.14 -1.61
CA SER A 64 1.35 8.25 -1.54
C SER A 64 2.22 8.35 -2.80
N GLU A 65 2.58 7.22 -3.42
CA GLU A 65 3.27 7.23 -4.72
C GLU A 65 2.41 7.88 -5.80
N SER A 66 1.10 7.61 -5.82
CA SER A 66 0.18 8.21 -6.80
C SER A 66 0.00 9.72 -6.64
N LEU A 67 0.31 10.28 -5.45
CA LEU A 67 0.28 11.73 -5.22
C LEU A 67 1.41 12.48 -5.94
N GLY A 68 2.41 11.77 -6.47
CA GLY A 68 3.48 12.40 -7.24
C GLY A 68 2.95 13.20 -8.44
N ASP A 69 1.91 12.70 -9.14
CA ASP A 69 1.25 13.43 -10.22
C ASP A 69 0.53 14.69 -9.68
N ASP A 70 -0.24 14.56 -8.59
CA ASP A 70 -0.94 15.69 -7.95
C ASP A 70 0.02 16.79 -7.48
N MET A 71 1.25 16.42 -7.15
CA MET A 71 2.31 17.31 -6.65
C MET A 71 3.24 17.83 -7.77
N GLY A 72 3.07 17.39 -9.02
CA GLY A 72 3.95 17.78 -10.14
C GLY A 72 5.37 17.22 -10.03
N LEU A 73 5.53 16.04 -9.41
CA LEU A 73 6.84 15.41 -9.19
C LEU A 73 7.25 14.48 -10.35
N TYR A 74 6.32 14.08 -11.23
CA TYR A 74 6.57 13.14 -12.33
C TYR A 74 6.67 13.80 -13.71
N ASP A 75 7.16 15.04 -13.77
CA ASP A 75 7.36 15.76 -15.03
C ASP A 75 8.47 15.15 -15.90
N ASP A 76 9.49 14.53 -15.30
CA ASP A 76 10.49 13.73 -16.03
C ASP A 76 9.86 12.38 -16.45
N PRO A 77 9.83 12.04 -17.76
CA PRO A 77 9.33 10.76 -18.23
C PRO A 77 9.98 9.54 -17.57
N TYR A 78 11.24 9.62 -17.14
CA TYR A 78 11.91 8.54 -16.43
C TYR A 78 11.36 8.33 -15.02
N ASP A 79 11.07 9.41 -14.30
CA ASP A 79 10.46 9.31 -12.98
C ASP A 79 9.05 8.72 -13.06
N ARG A 80 8.28 9.15 -14.07
CA ARG A 80 6.96 8.56 -14.37
C ARG A 80 7.07 7.08 -14.77
N PHE A 81 8.06 6.73 -15.59
CA PHE A 81 8.34 5.33 -15.92
C PHE A 81 8.70 4.51 -14.68
N GLY A 82 9.46 5.08 -13.75
CA GLY A 82 9.78 4.44 -12.48
C GLY A 82 8.56 4.18 -11.61
N HIS A 83 7.69 5.18 -11.47
CA HIS A 83 6.41 5.03 -10.78
C HIS A 83 5.57 3.90 -11.39
N LEU A 84 5.35 3.93 -12.71
CA LEU A 84 4.57 2.90 -13.40
C LEU A 84 5.21 1.51 -13.32
N SER A 85 6.54 1.43 -13.34
CA SER A 85 7.28 0.17 -13.19
C SER A 85 7.08 -0.45 -11.80
N GLU A 86 7.07 0.38 -10.76
CA GLU A 86 6.79 -0.09 -9.41
C GLU A 86 5.30 -0.42 -9.24
N GLU A 87 4.39 0.37 -9.81
CA GLU A 87 2.94 0.14 -9.76
C GLU A 87 2.54 -1.19 -10.41
N ILE A 88 3.00 -1.46 -11.66
CA ILE A 88 2.69 -2.71 -12.36
C ILE A 88 3.22 -3.92 -11.59
N PHE A 89 4.37 -3.78 -10.92
CA PHE A 89 4.91 -4.84 -10.08
C PHE A 89 3.97 -5.19 -8.92
N ARG A 90 3.39 -4.19 -8.23
CA ARG A 90 2.39 -4.46 -7.16
C ARG A 90 1.06 -4.93 -7.72
N ALA A 91 0.67 -4.53 -8.93
CA ALA A 91 -0.50 -5.11 -9.61
C ALA A 91 -0.29 -6.60 -9.90
N CYS A 92 0.89 -6.99 -10.39
CA CYS A 92 1.23 -8.39 -10.62
C CYS A 92 1.17 -9.24 -9.33
N ARG A 93 1.44 -8.66 -8.16
CA ARG A 93 1.31 -9.36 -6.87
C ARG A 93 -0.11 -9.88 -6.62
N LEU A 94 -1.16 -9.15 -7.06
CA LEU A 94 -2.55 -9.63 -6.97
C LEU A 94 -2.73 -10.94 -7.72
N VAL A 95 -2.18 -11.02 -8.93
CA VAL A 95 -2.32 -12.18 -9.82
C VAL A 95 -1.45 -13.34 -9.33
N VAL A 96 -0.20 -13.08 -8.95
CA VAL A 96 0.73 -14.13 -8.56
C VAL A 96 0.33 -14.77 -7.22
N ASP A 97 -0.02 -13.97 -6.20
CA ASP A 97 -0.39 -14.50 -4.89
C ASP A 97 -1.67 -15.34 -4.96
N THR A 98 -2.71 -14.84 -5.64
CA THR A 98 -3.95 -15.61 -5.88
C THR A 98 -3.74 -16.77 -6.83
N GLY A 99 -2.84 -16.62 -7.81
CA GLY A 99 -2.38 -17.69 -8.69
C GLY A 99 -1.85 -18.87 -7.89
N ILE A 100 -0.90 -18.62 -6.98
CA ILE A 100 -0.31 -19.65 -6.12
C ILE A 100 -1.35 -20.26 -5.19
N HIS A 101 -2.09 -19.43 -4.45
CA HIS A 101 -2.84 -19.88 -3.26
C HIS A 101 -4.30 -20.25 -3.54
N ALA A 102 -4.88 -19.81 -4.66
CA ALA A 102 -6.27 -20.10 -5.02
C ALA A 102 -6.42 -20.83 -6.37
N LEU A 103 -5.47 -20.65 -7.29
CA LEU A 103 -5.54 -21.20 -8.66
C LEU A 103 -4.49 -22.28 -8.94
N ALA A 104 -3.77 -22.74 -7.91
CA ALA A 104 -2.77 -23.81 -7.98
C ALA A 104 -1.64 -23.57 -9.00
N TRP A 105 -1.24 -22.32 -9.21
CA TRP A 105 -0.06 -22.01 -10.02
C TRP A 105 1.19 -22.58 -9.38
N THR A 106 2.04 -23.17 -10.20
CA THR A 106 3.39 -23.57 -9.81
C THR A 106 4.27 -22.35 -9.55
N ARG A 107 5.37 -22.55 -8.79
CA ARG A 107 6.42 -21.54 -8.62
C ARG A 107 6.92 -21.02 -9.97
N GLN A 108 7.12 -21.91 -10.95
CA GLN A 108 7.65 -21.51 -12.26
C GLN A 108 6.68 -20.62 -13.03
N GLN A 109 5.39 -20.98 -13.10
CA GLN A 109 4.36 -20.14 -13.71
C GLN A 109 4.30 -18.76 -13.06
N SER A 110 4.43 -18.71 -11.73
CA SER A 110 4.44 -17.47 -10.96
C SER A 110 5.64 -16.57 -11.29
N VAL A 111 6.84 -17.14 -11.35
CA VAL A 111 8.06 -16.41 -11.73
C VAL A 111 7.97 -15.91 -13.16
N ASP A 112 7.53 -16.75 -14.09
CA ASP A 112 7.44 -16.39 -15.50
C ASP A 112 6.38 -15.31 -15.75
N TYR A 113 5.22 -15.40 -15.08
CA TYR A 113 4.22 -14.34 -15.13
C TYR A 113 4.79 -13.02 -14.61
N LEU A 114 5.40 -13.00 -13.43
CA LEU A 114 5.93 -11.78 -12.84
C LEU A 114 7.04 -11.16 -13.68
N PHE A 115 7.94 -11.99 -14.23
CA PHE A 115 9.02 -11.54 -15.10
C PHE A 115 8.51 -10.97 -16.44
N ASN A 116 7.51 -11.61 -17.06
CA ASN A 116 6.99 -11.18 -18.35
C ASN A 116 6.09 -9.93 -18.28
N ASN A 117 5.59 -9.58 -17.08
CA ASN A 117 4.65 -8.47 -16.87
C ASN A 117 5.22 -7.32 -16.02
N SER A 118 6.52 -7.33 -15.70
CA SER A 118 7.15 -6.26 -14.93
C SER A 118 8.53 -5.90 -15.48
N ALA A 119 9.07 -4.76 -15.07
CA ALA A 119 10.44 -4.34 -15.40
C ALA A 119 11.50 -5.00 -14.49
N SER A 120 11.12 -5.98 -13.67
CA SER A 120 11.99 -6.60 -12.70
C SER A 120 12.92 -7.66 -13.32
N SER A 121 14.12 -7.79 -12.75
CA SER A 121 15.02 -8.88 -13.13
C SER A 121 14.45 -10.24 -12.71
N ARG A 122 14.72 -11.29 -13.48
CA ARG A 122 14.29 -12.67 -13.16
C ARG A 122 14.69 -13.10 -11.75
N LYS A 123 15.93 -12.79 -11.32
CA LYS A 123 16.40 -13.07 -9.96
C LYS A 123 15.56 -12.39 -8.89
N HIS A 124 15.13 -11.15 -9.12
CA HIS A 124 14.23 -10.45 -8.20
C HIS A 124 12.86 -11.13 -8.14
N CYS A 125 12.30 -11.49 -9.30
CA CYS A 125 11.02 -12.21 -9.37
C CYS A 125 11.08 -13.55 -8.63
N GLU A 126 12.16 -14.32 -8.78
CA GLU A 126 12.37 -15.60 -8.08
C GLU A 126 12.38 -15.43 -6.55
N ASN A 127 13.06 -14.41 -6.05
CA ASN A 127 13.11 -14.10 -4.62
C ASN A 127 11.74 -13.68 -4.08
N GLU A 128 11.03 -12.83 -4.82
CA GLU A 128 9.72 -12.34 -4.44
C GLU A 128 8.67 -13.46 -4.45
N VAL A 129 8.69 -14.35 -5.44
CA VAL A 129 7.80 -15.52 -5.46
C VAL A 129 8.06 -16.45 -4.26
N ILE A 130 9.31 -16.63 -3.83
CA ILE A 130 9.61 -17.40 -2.61
C ILE A 130 8.93 -16.76 -1.39
N ARG A 131 8.98 -15.43 -1.28
CA ARG A 131 8.27 -14.69 -0.22
C ARG A 131 6.75 -14.86 -0.31
N TYR A 132 6.18 -14.81 -1.52
CA TYR A 132 4.72 -14.92 -1.68
C TYR A 132 4.22 -16.33 -1.30
N ILE A 133 5.03 -17.36 -1.53
CA ILE A 133 4.74 -18.73 -1.07
C ILE A 133 4.74 -18.82 0.47
N THR A 134 5.67 -18.13 1.15
CA THR A 134 5.82 -18.23 2.61
C THR A 134 4.93 -17.28 3.40
N MET A 135 4.35 -16.26 2.76
CA MET A 135 3.51 -15.24 3.37
C MET A 135 2.20 -15.01 2.58
N PRO A 136 1.28 -16.00 2.55
CA PRO A 136 0.07 -15.93 1.75
C PRO A 136 -0.78 -14.69 2.09
N GLY A 137 -1.22 -13.97 1.05
CA GLY A 137 -2.10 -12.81 1.18
C GLY A 137 -1.42 -11.51 1.61
N GLN A 138 -0.14 -11.52 2.02
CA GLN A 138 0.55 -10.26 2.34
C GLN A 138 0.82 -9.43 1.07
N ALA A 139 1.13 -10.09 -0.05
CA ALA A 139 1.45 -9.42 -1.31
C ALA A 139 0.24 -8.71 -1.92
N VAL A 140 -0.98 -9.24 -1.75
CA VAL A 140 -2.20 -8.60 -2.27
C VAL A 140 -2.61 -7.36 -1.49
N ALA A 141 -2.18 -7.25 -0.22
CA ALA A 141 -2.57 -6.18 0.67
C ALA A 141 -2.23 -4.77 0.12
N TYR A 142 -1.12 -4.65 -0.61
CA TYR A 142 -0.64 -3.40 -1.20
C TYR A 142 -1.70 -2.75 -2.11
N LYS A 143 -2.03 -3.37 -3.25
CA LYS A 143 -3.03 -2.80 -4.19
C LYS A 143 -4.44 -2.83 -3.61
N VAL A 144 -4.83 -3.83 -2.82
CA VAL A 144 -6.16 -3.84 -2.16
C VAL A 144 -6.33 -2.60 -1.28
N GLY A 145 -5.30 -2.25 -0.52
CA GLY A 145 -5.27 -1.04 0.29
C GLY A 145 -5.33 0.24 -0.53
N GLU A 146 -4.46 0.36 -1.52
CA GLU A 146 -4.40 1.54 -2.40
C GLU A 146 -5.73 1.78 -3.11
N LEU A 147 -6.28 0.74 -3.75
CA LEU A 147 -7.55 0.82 -4.48
C LEU A 147 -8.68 1.25 -3.55
N LYS A 148 -8.72 0.75 -2.31
CA LYS A 148 -9.71 1.19 -1.33
C LYS A 148 -9.54 2.66 -0.96
N ILE A 149 -8.31 3.14 -0.73
CA ILE A 149 -8.08 4.57 -0.41
C ILE A 149 -8.47 5.46 -1.61
N GLN A 150 -8.11 5.07 -2.83
CA GLN A 150 -8.51 5.78 -4.06
C GLN A 150 -10.02 5.80 -4.26
N GLU A 151 -10.70 4.68 -4.01
CA GLU A 151 -12.16 4.57 -4.05
C GLU A 151 -12.82 5.51 -3.04
N LEU A 152 -12.35 5.53 -1.79
CA LEU A 152 -12.84 6.43 -0.75
C LEU A 152 -12.58 7.91 -1.08
N ARG A 153 -11.41 8.25 -1.65
CA ARG A 153 -11.10 9.60 -2.13
C ARG A 153 -12.09 10.04 -3.20
N LYS A 154 -12.35 9.17 -4.18
CA LYS A 154 -13.31 9.43 -5.26
C LYS A 154 -14.71 9.65 -4.69
N ARG A 155 -15.19 8.73 -3.83
CA ARG A 155 -16.49 8.82 -3.17
C ARG A 155 -16.66 10.13 -2.39
N ALA A 156 -15.64 10.51 -1.61
CA ALA A 156 -15.65 11.77 -0.86
C ALA A 156 -15.64 13.01 -1.76
N THR A 157 -14.87 12.98 -2.86
CA THR A 157 -14.83 14.06 -3.85
C THR A 157 -16.20 14.26 -4.50
N GLU A 158 -16.86 13.17 -4.90
CA GLU A 158 -18.19 13.19 -5.50
C GLU A 158 -19.26 13.69 -4.50
N ARG A 159 -19.18 13.24 -3.25
CA ARG A 159 -20.15 13.58 -2.20
C ARG A 159 -20.05 15.03 -1.74
N LEU A 160 -18.83 15.55 -1.53
CA LEU A 160 -18.60 16.89 -0.99
C LEU A 160 -18.47 17.96 -2.07
N GLY A 161 -18.16 17.58 -3.32
CA GLY A 161 -18.03 18.50 -4.44
C GLY A 161 -17.05 19.64 -4.15
N LYS A 162 -17.50 20.88 -4.25
CA LYS A 162 -16.68 22.08 -3.98
C LYS A 162 -16.18 22.18 -2.54
N ASN A 163 -16.82 21.48 -1.60
CA ASN A 163 -16.42 21.45 -0.19
C ASN A 163 -15.37 20.37 0.09
N PHE A 164 -15.00 19.55 -0.90
CA PHE A 164 -13.96 18.54 -0.73
C PHE A 164 -12.61 19.19 -0.47
N ASN A 165 -11.96 18.78 0.63
CA ASN A 165 -10.61 19.20 0.98
C ASN A 165 -9.70 17.97 1.11
N ILE A 166 -8.70 17.89 0.23
CA ILE A 166 -7.76 16.76 0.20
C ILE A 166 -6.98 16.61 1.51
N LYS A 167 -6.66 17.72 2.20
CA LYS A 167 -5.92 17.69 3.46
C LYS A 167 -6.76 17.10 4.59
N GLU A 168 -8.07 17.37 4.59
CA GLU A 168 -9.01 16.79 5.55
C GLU A 168 -9.17 15.29 5.29
N PHE A 169 -9.34 14.89 4.02
CA PHE A 169 -9.36 13.49 3.64
C PHE A 169 -8.10 12.75 4.12
N HIS A 170 -6.90 13.27 3.82
CA HIS A 170 -5.65 12.67 4.30
C HIS A 170 -5.57 12.62 5.83
N SER A 171 -6.05 13.65 6.54
CA SER A 171 -6.09 13.63 8.01
C SER A 171 -6.96 12.50 8.56
N ILE A 172 -8.10 12.22 7.93
CA ILE A 172 -9.01 11.14 8.33
C ILE A 172 -8.36 9.79 8.05
N VAL A 173 -7.77 9.61 6.86
CA VAL A 173 -7.06 8.37 6.51
C VAL A 173 -5.98 8.07 7.54
N LEU A 174 -5.10 9.04 7.83
CA LEU A 174 -3.97 8.88 8.74
C LEU A 174 -4.37 8.61 10.20
N LYS A 175 -5.51 9.13 10.66
CA LYS A 175 -6.05 8.87 11.99
C LYS A 175 -6.75 7.50 12.10
N SER A 176 -7.14 6.92 10.98
CA SER A 176 -7.91 5.67 10.92
C SER A 176 -7.05 4.41 11.00
N VAL A 177 -5.99 4.43 11.81
CA VAL A 177 -5.03 3.33 11.93
C VAL A 177 -5.76 2.04 12.33
N GLY A 178 -5.83 1.08 11.40
CA GLY A 178 -6.62 -0.14 11.60
C GLY A 178 -6.95 -0.88 10.30
N PRO A 179 -7.92 -1.82 10.38
CA PRO A 179 -8.49 -2.47 9.20
C PRO A 179 -9.13 -1.48 8.23
N LEU A 180 -9.18 -1.83 6.94
CA LEU A 180 -9.78 -0.98 5.91
C LEU A 180 -11.27 -0.69 6.14
N SER A 181 -12.00 -1.57 6.82
CA SER A 181 -13.41 -1.33 7.18
C SER A 181 -13.57 -0.17 8.14
N ILE A 182 -12.67 -0.04 9.12
CA ILE A 182 -12.67 1.09 10.06
C ILE A 182 -12.33 2.38 9.31
N LEU A 183 -11.37 2.35 8.40
CA LEU A 183 -11.05 3.48 7.53
C LEU A 183 -12.28 3.93 6.71
N GLU A 184 -12.99 2.98 6.10
CA GLU A 184 -14.22 3.27 5.35
C GLU A 184 -15.30 3.90 6.24
N GLU A 185 -15.55 3.34 7.43
CA GLU A 185 -16.50 3.91 8.40
C GLU A 185 -16.15 5.36 8.79
N GLN A 186 -14.87 5.67 9.01
CA GLN A 186 -14.43 7.02 9.38
C GLN A 186 -14.60 8.02 8.22
N VAL A 187 -14.31 7.61 6.99
CA VAL A 187 -14.54 8.45 5.80
C VAL A 187 -16.03 8.66 5.59
N ASP A 188 -16.84 7.60 5.66
CA ASP A 188 -18.29 7.68 5.50
C ASP A 188 -18.95 8.56 6.57
N ALA A 189 -18.43 8.56 7.80
CA ALA A 189 -18.89 9.44 8.87
C ALA A 189 -18.58 10.93 8.59
N TRP A 190 -17.42 11.22 7.99
CA TRP A 190 -17.01 12.59 7.68
C TRP A 190 -17.78 13.21 6.50
N ILE A 191 -18.10 12.41 5.47
CA ILE A 191 -18.75 12.92 4.24
C ILE A 191 -20.29 12.98 4.33
N ARG A 192 -20.86 12.65 5.48
CA ARG A 192 -22.31 12.68 5.71
C ARG A 192 -22.83 14.11 5.77
#